data_AF-A0A962TW49-F1
#
_entry.id   AF-A0A962TW49-F1
#
_cell.length_a   1.000
_cell.length_b   1.000
_cell.length_c   1.000
_cell.angle_alpha   90.00
_cell.angle_beta   90.00
_cell.angle_gamma   90.00
#
_symmetry.space_group_name_H-M   'P 1'
#
loop_
_entity.id
_entity.type
_entity.pdbx_description
1 polymer ?
#
loop_
_entity_poly.entity_id
_entity_poly.type
_entity_poly.pdbx_seq_one_letter_code
_entity_poly.pdbx_strand_id
1 'polypeptide(L)'
;MNINTSLLREKFIIRDLEAEEEDNALNLEVRSNRMAVPLRSGDLEEEIYVVRAHNMHSCARMVSRIVHSYSHVGPIASRNPPFDWEDAWNTVIDDYERAYIPEHWVCVYYKGRILYESGDHHPFLDIIEKCDAVNKGDYEKSIKLAQDAFSKAGKNIDIKYESNIALVVDIERQKGRCGMILRGPERTTTFNMTMERSETRKTLDASQCITAASAFLEGIQLAFKVGINLEKISIGKIKQYSPEEKATREARRRLGRLNAEINTLQNNAKVRYRPERPDFFEIVVISERLAQKTLRSSEESYHTSYGDDN
;
A
#
# COMPACT_ATOMS: atom_id res chain seq x y z
N MET A 1 7.35 -11.33 -20.37
CA MET A 1 6.55 -11.62 -19.16
C MET A 1 5.34 -10.72 -19.20
N ASN A 2 4.16 -11.27 -18.92
CA ASN A 2 2.95 -10.49 -18.73
C ASN A 2 2.68 -10.46 -17.22
N ILE A 3 2.33 -9.31 -16.68
CA ILE A 3 2.01 -9.12 -15.26
C ILE A 3 0.58 -8.60 -15.19
N ASN A 4 -0.30 -9.38 -14.57
CA ASN A 4 -1.67 -8.96 -14.25
C ASN A 4 -1.89 -9.22 -12.76
N THR A 5 -2.06 -8.14 -11.99
CA THR A 5 -2.16 -8.21 -10.53
C THR A 5 -2.88 -6.97 -9.98
N SER A 6 -3.39 -7.08 -8.77
CA SER A 6 -4.01 -5.99 -8.04
C SER A 6 -3.49 -5.91 -6.62
N LEU A 7 -3.41 -4.69 -6.10
CA LEU A 7 -3.19 -4.41 -4.70
C LEU A 7 -4.53 -4.15 -4.03
N LEU A 8 -4.84 -4.95 -3.02
CA LEU A 8 -6.02 -4.85 -2.18
C LEU A 8 -5.68 -4.16 -0.87
N ARG A 9 -6.49 -3.17 -0.48
CA ARG A 9 -6.57 -2.68 0.90
C ARG A 9 -7.58 -3.53 1.62
N GLU A 10 -7.16 -4.19 2.68
CA GLU A 10 -7.95 -5.15 3.42
C GLU A 10 -8.13 -4.69 4.87
N LYS A 11 -9.32 -4.94 5.39
CA LYS A 11 -9.69 -4.79 6.78
C LYS A 11 -10.42 -6.05 7.22
N PHE A 12 -9.96 -6.64 8.31
CA PHE A 12 -10.58 -7.77 8.98
C PHE A 12 -11.05 -7.30 10.36
N ILE A 13 -12.31 -7.60 10.69
CA ILE A 13 -12.86 -7.43 12.03
C ILE A 13 -13.18 -8.83 12.53
N ILE A 14 -12.47 -9.25 13.58
CA ILE A 14 -12.58 -10.58 14.17
C ILE A 14 -13.30 -10.42 15.50
N ARG A 15 -14.40 -11.14 15.66
CA ARG A 15 -15.26 -11.12 16.84
C ARG A 15 -15.38 -12.49 17.44
N ASP A 16 -15.23 -12.60 18.76
CA ASP A 16 -15.61 -13.80 19.50
C ASP A 16 -17.14 -13.85 19.64
N LEU A 17 -17.76 -14.98 19.31
CA LEU A 17 -19.21 -15.19 19.41
C LEU A 17 -19.64 -15.75 20.76
N GLU A 18 -18.70 -16.26 21.57
CA GLU A 18 -19.00 -16.91 22.86
C GLU A 18 -18.66 -16.03 24.07
N ALA A 19 -18.10 -14.84 23.85
CA ALA A 19 -17.82 -13.91 24.93
C ALA A 19 -19.13 -13.33 25.50
N GLU A 20 -19.53 -13.84 26.67
CA GLU A 20 -20.76 -13.43 27.39
C GLU A 20 -20.66 -12.02 28.02
N GLU A 21 -19.46 -11.43 28.11
CA GLU A 21 -19.21 -10.10 28.66
C GLU A 21 -18.60 -9.16 27.61
N GLU A 22 -19.17 -7.94 27.45
CA GLU A 22 -18.68 -6.92 26.50
C GLU A 22 -17.18 -6.57 26.71
N ASP A 23 -16.68 -6.67 27.95
CA ASP A 23 -15.28 -6.36 28.29
C ASP A 23 -14.29 -7.49 27.93
N ASN A 24 -14.79 -8.72 27.64
CA ASN A 24 -13.95 -9.89 27.30
C ASN A 24 -14.10 -10.35 25.84
N ALA A 25 -14.97 -9.72 25.05
CA ALA A 25 -15.13 -10.04 23.65
C ALA A 25 -13.90 -9.62 22.84
N LEU A 26 -13.20 -10.59 22.24
CA LEU A 26 -12.14 -10.30 21.28
C LEU A 26 -12.75 -9.48 20.14
N ASN A 27 -12.40 -8.19 20.07
CA ASN A 27 -12.75 -7.32 18.95
C ASN A 27 -11.46 -6.83 18.30
N LEU A 28 -10.90 -7.68 17.46
CA LEU A 28 -9.62 -7.44 16.82
C LEU A 28 -9.83 -6.87 15.42
N GLU A 29 -9.26 -5.68 15.18
CA GLU A 29 -9.18 -5.09 13.84
C GLU A 29 -7.78 -5.30 13.25
N VAL A 30 -7.69 -6.04 12.14
CA VAL A 30 -6.44 -6.24 11.40
C VAL A 30 -6.54 -5.54 10.05
N ARG A 31 -5.56 -4.70 9.72
CA ARG A 31 -5.45 -4.04 8.41
C ARG A 31 -4.24 -4.58 7.65
N SER A 32 -4.39 -4.72 6.34
CA SER A 32 -3.32 -5.24 5.48
C SER A 32 -3.42 -4.68 4.07
N ASN A 33 -2.29 -4.59 3.37
CA ASN A 33 -2.28 -4.40 1.92
C ASN A 33 -1.71 -5.64 1.26
N ARG A 34 -2.50 -6.30 0.41
CA ARG A 34 -2.15 -7.57 -0.21
C ARG A 34 -1.99 -7.42 -1.71
N MET A 35 -0.92 -7.99 -2.27
CA MET A 35 -0.69 -8.05 -3.71
C MET A 35 -0.12 -9.41 -4.10
N ALA A 36 -0.90 -10.20 -4.85
CA ALA A 36 -0.48 -11.50 -5.37
C ALA A 36 0.08 -11.33 -6.78
N VAL A 37 1.33 -11.74 -7.00
CA VAL A 37 2.03 -11.58 -8.27
C VAL A 37 2.35 -12.96 -8.88
N PRO A 38 1.58 -13.39 -9.89
CA PRO A 38 1.91 -14.59 -10.67
C PRO A 38 3.06 -14.27 -11.63
N LEU A 39 4.13 -15.08 -11.57
CA LEU A 39 5.32 -14.93 -12.40
C LEU A 39 5.60 -16.22 -13.16
N ARG A 40 5.71 -16.12 -14.49
CA ARG A 40 6.02 -17.25 -15.36
C ARG A 40 7.09 -16.89 -16.38
N SER A 41 8.07 -17.77 -16.52
CA SER A 41 9.13 -17.69 -17.52
C SER A 41 9.05 -18.89 -18.46
N GLY A 42 8.61 -18.68 -19.70
CA GLY A 42 8.46 -19.74 -20.69
C GLY A 42 7.51 -20.86 -20.23
N ASP A 43 7.97 -22.10 -20.33
CA ASP A 43 7.20 -23.30 -19.99
C ASP A 43 7.34 -23.75 -18.52
N LEU A 44 8.05 -22.98 -17.70
CA LEU A 44 8.20 -23.29 -16.28
C LEU A 44 6.89 -23.13 -15.51
N GLU A 45 6.80 -23.81 -14.36
CA GLU A 45 5.71 -23.66 -13.41
C GLU A 45 5.58 -22.18 -12.99
N GLU A 46 4.34 -21.71 -12.85
CA GLU A 46 4.07 -20.35 -12.39
C GLU A 46 4.41 -20.22 -10.90
N GLU A 47 5.24 -19.23 -10.57
CA GLU A 47 5.55 -18.86 -9.19
C GLU A 47 4.61 -17.73 -8.75
N ILE A 48 3.68 -18.01 -7.83
CA ILE A 48 2.78 -17.00 -7.27
C ILE A 48 3.33 -16.55 -5.92
N TYR A 49 3.84 -15.32 -5.87
CA TYR A 49 4.24 -14.68 -4.64
C TYR A 49 3.11 -13.81 -4.11
N VAL A 50 2.85 -13.85 -2.81
CA VAL A 50 1.92 -12.93 -2.17
C VAL A 50 2.72 -12.00 -1.27
N VAL A 51 2.60 -10.70 -1.49
CA VAL A 51 3.21 -9.69 -0.63
C VAL A 51 2.12 -9.04 0.20
N ARG A 52 2.35 -8.96 1.50
CA ARG A 52 1.57 -8.16 2.43
C ARG A 52 2.44 -7.07 3.04
N ALA A 53 1.90 -5.88 3.23
CA ALA A 53 2.58 -4.83 4.00
C ALA A 53 1.59 -3.89 4.70
N HIS A 54 2.08 -3.14 5.69
CA HIS A 54 1.30 -2.09 6.35
C HIS A 54 0.89 -0.96 5.39
N ASN A 55 1.79 -0.60 4.47
CA ASN A 55 1.61 0.50 3.52
C ASN A 55 1.41 0.00 2.09
N MET A 56 0.53 0.65 1.32
CA MET A 56 0.25 0.30 -0.08
C MET A 56 1.50 0.44 -0.96
N HIS A 57 2.23 1.56 -0.84
CA HIS A 57 3.41 1.80 -1.65
C HIS A 57 4.53 0.83 -1.33
N SER A 58 4.75 0.48 -0.06
CA SER A 58 5.76 -0.50 0.36
C SER A 58 5.44 -1.91 -0.15
N CYS A 59 4.16 -2.32 -0.13
CA CYS A 59 3.70 -3.57 -0.75
C CYS A 59 4.02 -3.60 -2.25
N ALA A 60 3.62 -2.57 -3.00
CA ALA A 60 3.86 -2.49 -4.44
C ALA A 60 5.35 -2.39 -4.80
N ARG A 61 6.17 -1.69 -4.00
CA ARG A 61 7.62 -1.63 -4.18
C ARG A 61 8.30 -2.97 -3.96
N MET A 62 7.89 -3.72 -2.94
CA MET A 62 8.42 -5.06 -2.72
C MET A 62 8.06 -6.00 -3.89
N VAL A 63 6.82 -5.93 -4.39
CA VAL A 63 6.44 -6.64 -5.64
C VAL A 63 7.31 -6.21 -6.82
N SER A 64 7.61 -4.91 -6.98
CA SER A 64 8.54 -4.43 -8.01
C SER A 64 9.92 -5.08 -7.91
N ARG A 65 10.48 -5.24 -6.70
CA ARG A 65 11.79 -5.91 -6.50
C ARG A 65 11.74 -7.38 -6.90
N ILE A 66 10.65 -8.09 -6.55
CA ILE A 66 10.43 -9.49 -6.95
C ILE A 66 10.35 -9.58 -8.47
N VAL A 67 9.50 -8.75 -9.11
CA VAL A 67 9.33 -8.69 -10.57
C VAL A 67 10.65 -8.37 -11.27
N HIS A 68 11.43 -7.42 -10.75
CA HIS A 68 12.73 -7.04 -11.28
C HIS A 68 13.69 -8.24 -11.25
N SER A 69 13.86 -8.84 -10.07
CA SER A 69 14.75 -9.99 -9.86
C SER A 69 14.35 -11.19 -10.73
N TYR A 70 13.05 -11.48 -10.82
CA TYR A 70 12.54 -12.56 -11.65
C TYR A 70 12.80 -12.32 -13.14
N SER A 71 12.60 -11.09 -13.61
CA SER A 71 12.79 -10.73 -15.02
C SER A 71 14.25 -10.80 -15.46
N HIS A 72 15.18 -10.46 -14.57
CA HIS A 72 16.61 -10.32 -14.91
C HIS A 72 17.41 -11.59 -14.64
N VAL A 73 17.07 -12.34 -13.58
CA VAL A 73 17.85 -13.49 -13.12
C VAL A 73 17.05 -14.80 -13.27
N GLY A 74 15.74 -14.75 -13.42
CA GLY A 74 14.87 -15.93 -13.57
C GLY A 74 14.15 -16.33 -12.27
N PRO A 75 13.58 -17.54 -12.20
CA PRO A 75 12.81 -18.04 -11.07
C PRO A 75 13.48 -17.79 -9.71
N ILE A 76 12.69 -17.39 -8.71
CA ILE A 76 13.21 -17.02 -7.39
C ILE A 76 13.23 -18.25 -6.46
N ALA A 77 12.22 -19.13 -6.53
CA ALA A 77 12.10 -20.23 -5.57
C ALA A 77 13.20 -21.30 -5.70
N SER A 78 13.82 -21.43 -6.88
CA SER A 78 14.84 -22.45 -7.19
C SER A 78 16.26 -21.89 -7.33
N ARG A 79 16.48 -20.62 -6.98
CA ARG A 79 17.75 -19.93 -7.24
C ARG A 79 18.87 -20.35 -6.29
N ASN A 80 20.10 -20.40 -6.81
CA ASN A 80 21.33 -20.49 -6.04
C ASN A 80 22.36 -19.46 -6.59
N PRO A 81 22.79 -18.45 -5.81
CA PRO A 81 22.42 -18.19 -4.41
C PRO A 81 20.94 -17.79 -4.24
N PRO A 82 20.35 -17.99 -3.05
CA PRO A 82 18.99 -17.55 -2.75
C PRO A 82 18.80 -16.04 -2.98
N PHE A 83 17.56 -15.63 -3.23
CA PHE A 83 17.22 -14.21 -3.31
C PHE A 83 17.36 -13.54 -1.93
N ASP A 84 18.09 -12.43 -1.87
CA ASP A 84 18.29 -11.66 -0.65
C ASP A 84 17.04 -10.80 -0.35
N TRP A 85 16.13 -11.38 0.41
CA TRP A 85 14.87 -10.74 0.79
C TRP A 85 15.08 -9.53 1.70
N GLU A 86 16.08 -9.57 2.57
CA GLU A 86 16.37 -8.52 3.53
C GLU A 86 16.95 -7.29 2.84
N ASP A 87 17.94 -7.47 1.94
CA ASP A 87 18.43 -6.38 1.10
C ASP A 87 17.30 -5.81 0.23
N ALA A 88 16.49 -6.68 -0.40
CA ALA A 88 15.36 -6.23 -1.19
C ALA A 88 14.39 -5.35 -0.38
N TRP A 89 14.01 -5.76 0.83
CA TRP A 89 13.17 -4.95 1.71
C TRP A 89 13.88 -3.66 2.14
N ASN A 90 15.16 -3.73 2.45
CA ASN A 90 15.92 -2.58 2.89
C ASN A 90 16.04 -1.50 1.80
N THR A 91 16.06 -1.88 0.53
CA THR A 91 16.01 -0.93 -0.60
C THR A 91 14.61 -0.35 -0.87
N VAL A 92 13.55 -0.99 -0.34
CA VAL A 92 12.15 -0.57 -0.52
C VAL A 92 11.75 0.50 0.49
N ILE A 93 12.16 0.33 1.76
CA ILE A 93 11.85 1.32 2.81
C ILE A 93 12.83 2.48 2.70
N ASP A 94 12.30 3.67 2.41
CA ASP A 94 13.10 4.88 2.39
C ASP A 94 13.36 5.45 3.79
N ASP A 95 14.32 6.38 3.87
CA ASP A 95 14.75 6.99 5.13
C ASP A 95 13.60 7.67 5.90
N TYR A 96 12.61 8.21 5.20
CA TYR A 96 11.48 8.88 5.83
C TYR A 96 10.56 7.87 6.50
N GLU A 97 10.21 6.77 5.83
CA GLU A 97 9.38 5.72 6.43
C GLU A 97 10.07 5.08 7.65
N ARG A 98 11.37 4.76 7.56
CA ARG A 98 12.13 4.24 8.72
C ARG A 98 12.15 5.19 9.91
N ALA A 99 12.29 6.49 9.66
CA ALA A 99 12.45 7.47 10.73
C ALA A 99 11.13 7.92 11.36
N TYR A 100 10.02 7.91 10.61
CA TYR A 100 8.78 8.59 11.01
C TYR A 100 7.52 7.72 10.94
N ILE A 101 7.62 6.47 10.48
CA ILE A 101 6.51 5.51 10.42
C ILE A 101 6.92 4.27 11.21
N PRO A 102 6.62 4.20 12.52
CA PRO A 102 7.05 3.08 13.36
C PRO A 102 6.36 1.76 12.97
N GLU A 103 5.12 1.84 12.48
CA GLU A 103 4.32 0.70 12.04
C GLU A 103 4.63 0.34 10.57
N HIS A 104 5.86 -0.02 10.26
CA HIS A 104 6.20 -0.58 8.96
C HIS A 104 6.48 -2.08 9.10
N TRP A 105 5.78 -2.88 8.30
CA TRP A 105 6.02 -4.31 8.23
C TRP A 105 5.78 -4.82 6.81
N VAL A 106 6.41 -5.94 6.49
CA VAL A 106 6.21 -6.70 5.26
C VAL A 106 6.20 -8.19 5.58
N CYS A 107 5.39 -8.95 4.86
CA CYS A 107 5.46 -10.41 4.86
C CYS A 107 5.29 -10.92 3.43
N VAL A 108 6.19 -11.80 2.99
CA VAL A 108 6.22 -12.39 1.66
C VAL A 108 5.93 -13.88 1.78
N TYR A 109 4.91 -14.34 1.06
CA TYR A 109 4.48 -15.72 1.06
C TYR A 109 4.71 -16.39 -0.29
N TYR A 110 4.98 -17.69 -0.25
CA TYR A 110 5.00 -18.58 -1.41
C TYR A 110 4.40 -19.93 -1.01
N LYS A 111 3.38 -20.38 -1.75
CA LYS A 111 2.62 -21.61 -1.44
C LYS A 111 2.14 -21.65 0.03
N GLY A 112 1.68 -20.51 0.54
CA GLY A 112 1.14 -20.35 1.91
C GLY A 112 2.19 -20.36 3.02
N ARG A 113 3.48 -20.37 2.68
CA ARG A 113 4.59 -20.32 3.64
C ARG A 113 5.26 -18.95 3.58
N ILE A 114 5.66 -18.45 4.74
CA ILE A 114 6.45 -17.23 4.86
C ILE A 114 7.85 -17.51 4.28
N LEU A 115 8.26 -16.71 3.31
CA LEU A 115 9.63 -16.67 2.79
C LEU A 115 10.47 -15.61 3.50
N TYR A 116 9.83 -14.50 3.86
CA TYR A 116 10.46 -13.38 4.53
C TYR A 116 9.41 -12.57 5.27
N GLU A 117 9.78 -12.06 6.43
CA GLU A 117 8.98 -11.15 7.24
C GLU A 117 9.88 -10.12 7.93
N SER A 118 9.35 -8.93 8.16
CA SER A 118 10.02 -7.87 8.91
C SER A 118 8.97 -6.95 9.53
N GLY A 119 9.15 -6.57 10.79
CA GLY A 119 8.18 -5.82 11.58
C GLY A 119 7.06 -6.70 12.16
N ASP A 120 6.09 -6.06 12.81
CA ASP A 120 5.02 -6.76 13.55
C ASP A 120 3.71 -6.81 12.74
N HIS A 121 3.53 -7.85 11.92
CA HIS A 121 2.22 -8.16 11.32
C HIS A 121 1.43 -9.12 12.20
N HIS A 122 0.10 -9.11 12.05
CA HIS A 122 -0.76 -9.97 12.84
C HIS A 122 -0.74 -11.43 12.30
N PRO A 123 -0.46 -12.47 13.12
CA PRO A 123 -0.34 -13.88 12.67
C PRO A 123 -1.60 -14.46 12.01
N PHE A 124 -2.76 -13.83 12.26
CA PHE A 124 -4.01 -14.12 11.55
C PHE A 124 -3.85 -14.11 10.03
N LEU A 125 -3.05 -13.17 9.49
CA LEU A 125 -2.81 -13.07 8.06
C LEU A 125 -2.11 -14.32 7.51
N ASP A 126 -1.23 -14.94 8.30
CA ASP A 126 -0.52 -16.17 7.91
C ASP A 126 -1.47 -17.35 7.79
N ILE A 127 -2.51 -17.40 8.62
CA ILE A 127 -3.54 -18.45 8.57
C ILE A 127 -4.34 -18.30 7.26
N ILE A 128 -4.75 -17.08 6.92
CA ILE A 128 -5.46 -16.82 5.65
C ILE A 128 -4.61 -17.25 4.46
N GLU A 129 -3.32 -16.88 4.41
CA GLU A 129 -2.46 -17.25 3.27
C GLU A 129 -2.21 -18.76 3.16
N LYS A 130 -2.17 -19.47 4.29
CA LYS A 130 -2.14 -20.95 4.29
C LYS A 130 -3.43 -21.53 3.71
N CYS A 131 -4.59 -21.00 4.10
CA CYS A 131 -5.87 -21.41 3.55
C CYS A 131 -5.96 -21.10 2.05
N ASP A 132 -5.49 -19.92 1.62
CA ASP A 132 -5.49 -19.49 0.22
C ASP A 132 -4.58 -20.36 -0.66
N ALA A 133 -3.43 -20.79 -0.15
CA ALA A 133 -2.55 -21.67 -0.89
C ALA A 133 -3.15 -23.05 -1.20
N VAL A 134 -4.10 -23.51 -0.38
CA VAL A 134 -4.83 -24.78 -0.59
C VAL A 134 -6.06 -24.56 -1.46
N ASN A 135 -6.67 -23.37 -1.35
CA ASN A 135 -7.91 -23.02 -2.01
C ASN A 135 -7.64 -22.36 -3.38
N LYS A 136 -7.85 -23.10 -4.46
CA LYS A 136 -7.47 -22.72 -5.84
C LYS A 136 -8.30 -21.55 -6.41
N GLY A 137 -8.09 -20.33 -5.90
CA GLY A 137 -8.46 -19.08 -6.58
C GLY A 137 -9.71 -18.37 -6.05
N ASP A 138 -10.21 -18.71 -4.86
CA ASP A 138 -11.32 -17.98 -4.24
C ASP A 138 -10.92 -17.48 -2.85
N TYR A 139 -10.33 -16.30 -2.80
CA TYR A 139 -9.78 -15.75 -1.57
C TYR A 139 -10.85 -15.53 -0.47
N GLU A 140 -12.10 -15.25 -0.82
CA GLU A 140 -13.19 -15.13 0.17
C GLU A 140 -13.50 -16.48 0.82
N LYS A 141 -13.44 -17.58 0.07
CA LYS A 141 -13.53 -18.93 0.65
C LYS A 141 -12.35 -19.23 1.58
N SER A 142 -11.16 -18.67 1.32
CA SER A 142 -9.98 -18.84 2.19
C SER A 142 -10.23 -18.25 3.58
N ILE A 143 -11.03 -17.19 3.68
CA ILE A 143 -11.43 -16.57 4.95
C ILE A 143 -12.41 -17.49 5.70
N LYS A 144 -13.38 -18.08 5.01
CA LYS A 144 -14.28 -19.08 5.62
C LYS A 144 -13.52 -20.30 6.13
N LEU A 145 -12.54 -20.79 5.36
CA LEU A 145 -11.66 -21.87 5.80
C LEU A 145 -10.86 -21.49 7.05
N ALA A 146 -10.44 -20.23 7.17
CA ALA A 146 -9.81 -19.74 8.38
C ALA A 146 -10.79 -19.75 9.56
N GLN A 147 -12.03 -19.26 9.39
CA GLN A 147 -13.08 -19.36 10.42
C GLN A 147 -13.29 -20.80 10.88
N ASP A 148 -13.45 -21.74 9.94
CA ASP A 148 -13.62 -23.16 10.25
C ASP A 148 -12.42 -23.74 11.01
N ALA A 149 -11.20 -23.30 10.67
CA ALA A 149 -9.99 -23.72 11.38
C ALA A 149 -9.95 -23.22 12.82
N PHE A 150 -10.40 -21.99 13.08
CA PHE A 150 -10.54 -21.45 14.43
C PHE A 150 -11.63 -22.18 15.24
N SER A 151 -12.79 -22.44 14.64
CA SER A 151 -13.87 -23.21 15.28
C SER A 151 -13.40 -24.62 15.66
N LYS A 152 -12.65 -25.30 14.77
CA LYS A 152 -12.05 -26.61 15.09
C LYS A 152 -11.01 -26.57 16.20
N ALA A 153 -10.37 -25.41 16.40
CA ALA A 153 -9.45 -25.16 17.52
C ALA A 153 -10.16 -24.70 18.81
N GLY A 154 -11.50 -24.73 18.84
CA GLY A 154 -12.30 -24.34 20.01
C GLY A 154 -12.50 -22.84 20.16
N LYS A 155 -12.35 -22.04 19.09
CA LYS A 155 -12.64 -20.61 19.08
C LYS A 155 -13.72 -20.29 18.06
N ASN A 156 -14.92 -19.99 18.53
CA ASN A 156 -16.02 -19.60 17.65
C ASN A 156 -15.94 -18.11 17.33
N ILE A 157 -15.33 -17.81 16.18
CA ILE A 157 -15.13 -16.44 15.72
C ILE A 157 -15.94 -16.10 14.47
N ASP A 158 -16.43 -14.87 14.42
CA ASP A 158 -16.92 -14.24 13.20
C ASP A 158 -15.83 -13.34 12.61
N ILE A 159 -15.62 -13.45 11.30
CA ILE A 159 -14.63 -12.66 10.57
C ILE A 159 -15.36 -11.87 9.50
N LYS A 160 -15.49 -10.57 9.73
CA LYS A 160 -15.94 -9.64 8.71
C LYS A 160 -14.74 -9.15 7.90
N TYR A 161 -14.80 -9.38 6.59
CA TYR A 161 -13.78 -8.97 5.64
C TYR A 161 -14.28 -7.85 4.74
N GLU A 162 -13.52 -6.77 4.68
CA GLU A 162 -13.75 -5.66 3.77
C GLU A 162 -12.49 -5.46 2.92
N SER A 163 -12.65 -5.43 1.60
CA SER A 163 -11.55 -5.15 0.69
C SER A 163 -11.89 -4.11 -0.36
N ASN A 164 -10.87 -3.35 -0.75
CA ASN A 164 -10.96 -2.35 -1.80
C ASN A 164 -9.72 -2.41 -2.67
N ILE A 165 -9.91 -2.43 -3.98
CA ILE A 165 -8.80 -2.31 -4.92
C ILE A 165 -8.17 -0.92 -4.75
N ALA A 166 -6.85 -0.88 -4.63
CA ALA A 166 -6.08 0.35 -4.56
C ALA A 166 -5.25 0.58 -5.82
N LEU A 167 -4.69 -0.50 -6.39
CA LEU A 167 -3.92 -0.50 -7.62
C LEU A 167 -4.28 -1.72 -8.46
N VAL A 168 -4.40 -1.53 -9.77
CA VAL A 168 -4.48 -2.60 -10.77
C VAL A 168 -3.30 -2.42 -11.71
N VAL A 169 -2.55 -3.48 -11.93
CA VAL A 169 -1.39 -3.51 -12.83
C VAL A 169 -1.66 -4.53 -13.91
N ASP A 170 -1.62 -4.08 -15.16
CA ASP A 170 -1.71 -4.92 -16.35
C ASP A 170 -0.59 -4.52 -17.32
N ILE A 171 0.48 -5.31 -17.36
CA ILE A 171 1.69 -5.01 -18.12
C ILE A 171 1.97 -6.17 -19.07
N GLU A 172 1.94 -5.86 -20.36
CA GLU A 172 2.38 -6.73 -21.43
C GLU A 172 3.79 -6.31 -21.90
N ARG A 173 4.33 -7.02 -22.89
CA ARG A 173 5.67 -6.77 -23.44
C ARG A 173 5.88 -5.34 -23.95
N GLN A 174 4.84 -4.72 -24.51
CA GLN A 174 4.93 -3.47 -25.29
C GLN A 174 4.16 -2.30 -24.67
N LYS A 175 3.10 -2.61 -23.92
CA LYS A 175 2.19 -1.67 -23.31
C LYS A 175 1.91 -2.11 -21.88
N GLY A 176 1.62 -1.16 -21.01
CA GLY A 176 1.18 -1.44 -19.66
C GLY A 176 0.21 -0.38 -19.17
N ARG A 177 -0.55 -0.74 -18.14
CA ARG A 177 -1.50 0.13 -17.48
C ARG A 177 -1.41 -0.10 -15.97
N CYS A 178 -1.29 1.00 -15.24
CA CYS A 178 -1.46 1.05 -13.80
C CYS A 178 -2.68 1.93 -13.49
N GLY A 179 -3.74 1.34 -12.96
CA GLY A 179 -4.94 2.05 -12.51
C GLY A 179 -4.97 2.15 -10.99
N MET A 180 -5.09 3.35 -10.43
CA MET A 180 -5.10 3.62 -9.00
C MET A 180 -6.44 4.22 -8.57
N ILE A 181 -6.96 3.77 -7.42
CA ILE A 181 -8.15 4.36 -6.80
C ILE A 181 -7.71 5.34 -5.71
N LEU A 182 -7.76 6.62 -6.05
CA LEU A 182 -7.36 7.73 -5.20
C LEU A 182 -8.56 8.20 -4.40
N ARG A 183 -8.45 8.18 -3.07
CA ARG A 183 -9.47 8.73 -2.17
C ARG A 183 -9.07 10.14 -1.81
N GLY A 184 -9.62 11.10 -2.53
CA GLY A 184 -9.50 12.52 -2.20
C GLY A 184 -10.50 12.92 -1.10
N PRO A 185 -10.34 14.12 -0.54
CA PRO A 185 -11.22 14.61 0.51
C PRO A 185 -12.67 14.81 0.07
N GLU A 186 -12.89 15.18 -1.19
CA GLU A 186 -14.24 15.45 -1.73
C GLU A 186 -14.81 14.26 -2.52
N ARG A 187 -13.94 13.47 -3.17
CA ARG A 187 -14.37 12.38 -4.04
C ARG A 187 -13.30 11.30 -4.18
N THR A 188 -13.78 10.08 -4.42
CA THR A 188 -12.93 8.99 -4.92
C THR A 188 -12.77 9.15 -6.42
N THR A 189 -11.54 9.14 -6.91
CA THR A 189 -11.21 9.27 -8.34
C THR A 189 -10.33 8.11 -8.78
N THR A 190 -10.48 7.72 -10.04
CA THR A 190 -9.60 6.73 -10.66
C THR A 190 -8.55 7.45 -11.50
N PHE A 191 -7.29 7.23 -11.16
CA PHE A 191 -6.14 7.72 -11.93
C PHE A 191 -5.54 6.55 -12.71
N ASN A 192 -5.31 6.74 -13.99
CA ASN A 192 -4.71 5.73 -14.86
C ASN A 192 -3.42 6.27 -15.45
N MET A 193 -2.38 5.45 -15.37
CA MET A 193 -1.11 5.63 -16.05
C MET A 193 -0.98 4.53 -17.11
N THR A 194 -0.98 4.91 -18.38
CA THR A 194 -0.71 4.00 -19.51
C THR A 194 0.71 4.25 -20.00
N MET A 195 1.47 3.18 -20.16
CA MET A 195 2.87 3.22 -20.59
C MET A 195 3.02 2.43 -21.88
N GLU A 196 3.69 3.02 -22.85
CA GLU A 196 4.14 2.34 -24.06
C GLU A 196 5.67 2.36 -24.04
N ARG A 197 6.31 1.27 -24.49
CA ARG A 197 7.77 1.25 -24.62
C ARG A 197 8.27 2.42 -25.49
N SER A 198 9.46 2.91 -25.20
CA SER A 198 10.14 3.87 -26.08
C SER A 198 10.59 3.18 -27.38
N GLU A 199 10.78 3.98 -28.44
CA GLU A 199 11.26 3.48 -29.74
C GLU A 199 12.62 2.79 -29.63
N THR A 200 13.47 3.28 -28.72
CA THR A 200 14.83 2.77 -28.49
C THR A 200 14.87 1.47 -27.69
N ARG A 201 13.79 1.11 -26.97
CA ARG A 201 13.72 -0.11 -26.16
C ARG A 201 12.88 -1.20 -26.83
N LYS A 202 13.27 -2.47 -26.60
CA LYS A 202 12.55 -3.64 -27.14
C LYS A 202 11.33 -4.03 -26.31
N THR A 203 11.34 -3.75 -25.01
CA THR A 203 10.31 -4.16 -24.05
C THR A 203 10.08 -3.07 -23.02
N LEU A 204 8.87 -3.05 -22.47
CA LEU A 204 8.53 -2.26 -21.29
C LEU A 204 9.06 -2.96 -20.04
N ASP A 205 9.69 -2.22 -19.12
CA ASP A 205 10.16 -2.76 -17.85
C ASP A 205 9.02 -2.74 -16.83
N ALA A 206 8.51 -3.92 -16.50
CA ALA A 206 7.38 -4.06 -15.58
C ALA A 206 7.72 -3.56 -14.17
N SER A 207 8.95 -3.76 -13.70
CA SER A 207 9.38 -3.29 -12.37
C SER A 207 9.39 -1.77 -12.28
N GLN A 208 9.86 -1.08 -13.33
CA GLN A 208 9.81 0.39 -13.38
C GLN A 208 8.37 0.93 -13.41
N CYS A 209 7.45 0.24 -14.09
CA CYS A 209 6.03 0.61 -14.12
C CYS A 209 5.38 0.50 -12.73
N ILE A 210 5.64 -0.59 -12.00
CA ILE A 210 5.14 -0.80 -10.65
C ILE A 210 5.77 0.18 -9.66
N THR A 211 7.06 0.48 -9.82
CA THR A 211 7.78 1.49 -9.02
C THR A 211 7.19 2.89 -9.19
N ALA A 212 6.86 3.29 -10.41
CA ALA A 212 6.21 4.58 -10.61
C ALA A 212 4.79 4.60 -10.02
N ALA A 213 4.04 3.50 -10.12
CA ALA A 213 2.72 3.38 -9.50
C ALA A 213 2.80 3.49 -7.96
N SER A 214 3.78 2.84 -7.33
CA SER A 214 4.00 2.95 -5.89
C SER A 214 4.42 4.36 -5.47
N ALA A 215 5.22 5.06 -6.28
CA ALA A 215 5.56 6.45 -6.03
C ALA A 215 4.34 7.39 -6.07
N PHE A 216 3.37 7.15 -6.94
CA PHE A 216 2.09 7.88 -6.92
C PHE A 216 1.26 7.58 -5.67
N LEU A 217 1.17 6.31 -5.25
CA LEU A 217 0.46 5.93 -4.03
C LEU A 217 1.04 6.64 -2.79
N GLU A 218 2.36 6.61 -2.62
CA GLU A 218 3.03 7.31 -1.51
C GLU A 218 2.86 8.83 -1.64
N GLY A 219 3.14 9.38 -2.82
CA GLY A 219 3.19 10.83 -3.04
C GLY A 219 1.85 11.51 -2.76
N ILE A 220 0.74 10.87 -3.11
CA ILE A 220 -0.61 11.41 -2.85
C ILE A 220 -0.93 11.38 -1.36
N GLN A 221 -0.65 10.28 -0.67
CA GLN A 221 -0.87 10.17 0.77
C GLN A 221 0.00 11.17 1.55
N LEU A 222 1.26 11.28 1.16
CA LEU A 222 2.23 12.15 1.79
C LEU A 222 1.90 13.62 1.52
N ALA A 223 1.50 13.98 0.30
CA ALA A 223 1.06 15.33 -0.05
C ALA A 223 -0.15 15.76 0.78
N PHE A 224 -1.14 14.87 0.94
CA PHE A 224 -2.28 15.13 1.80
C PHE A 224 -1.85 15.38 3.26
N LYS A 225 -1.03 14.49 3.83
CA LYS A 225 -0.53 14.62 5.21
C LYS A 225 0.27 15.91 5.42
N VAL A 226 1.13 16.27 4.46
CA VAL A 226 1.90 17.52 4.50
C VAL A 226 0.97 18.73 4.51
N GLY A 227 -0.03 18.80 3.62
CA GLY A 227 -0.98 19.92 3.59
C GLY A 227 -1.74 20.11 4.90
N ILE A 228 -2.25 19.02 5.49
CA ILE A 228 -2.92 19.09 6.81
C ILE A 228 -1.96 19.58 7.90
N ASN A 229 -0.73 19.07 7.92
CA ASN A 229 0.24 19.42 8.96
C ASN A 229 0.73 20.88 8.83
N LEU A 230 0.85 21.41 7.62
CA LEU A 230 1.19 22.83 7.41
C LEU A 230 0.17 23.75 8.05
N GLU A 231 -1.13 23.50 7.87
CA GLU A 231 -2.16 24.31 8.56
C GLU A 231 -2.07 24.14 10.07
N LYS A 232 -1.90 22.91 10.57
CA LYS A 232 -1.73 22.66 12.02
C LYS A 232 -0.53 23.41 12.61
N ILE A 233 0.57 23.56 11.86
CA ILE A 233 1.71 24.38 12.25
C ILE A 233 1.31 25.86 12.26
N SER A 234 0.60 26.33 11.21
CA SER A 234 0.15 27.72 11.10
C SER A 234 -0.74 28.18 12.25
N ILE A 235 -1.60 27.30 12.77
CA ILE A 235 -2.50 27.60 13.90
C ILE A 235 -1.92 27.17 15.26
N GLY A 236 -0.65 26.76 15.30
CA GLY A 236 0.04 26.41 16.55
C GLY A 236 -0.35 25.08 17.19
N LYS A 237 -1.14 24.22 16.50
CA LYS A 237 -1.45 22.85 16.96
C LYS A 237 -0.24 21.93 16.88
N ILE A 238 0.67 22.16 15.93
CA ILE A 238 2.00 21.55 15.89
C ILE A 238 3.01 22.62 16.28
N LYS A 239 3.81 22.34 17.32
CA LYS A 239 4.84 23.26 17.80
C LYS A 239 5.98 23.36 16.80
N GLN A 240 6.49 24.58 16.59
CA GLN A 240 7.73 24.79 15.85
C GLN A 240 8.88 24.03 16.52
N TYR A 241 9.78 23.50 15.71
CA TYR A 241 10.92 22.64 16.04
C TYR A 241 10.56 21.31 16.70
N SER A 242 9.28 20.93 16.73
CA SER A 242 8.87 19.62 17.23
C SER A 242 9.31 18.49 16.29
N PRO A 243 9.42 17.24 16.79
CA PRO A 243 9.62 16.08 15.93
C PRO A 243 8.59 15.96 14.81
N GLU A 244 7.34 16.38 15.04
CA GLU A 244 6.25 16.34 14.06
C GLU A 244 6.42 17.38 12.94
N GLU A 245 6.88 18.60 13.26
CA GLU A 245 7.25 19.59 12.23
C GLU A 245 8.44 19.09 11.41
N LYS A 246 9.46 18.51 12.07
CA LYS A 246 10.61 17.92 11.39
C LYS A 246 10.19 16.81 10.43
N ALA A 247 9.31 15.91 10.86
CA ALA A 247 8.72 14.88 10.02
C ALA A 247 8.00 15.50 8.80
N THR A 248 7.20 16.54 9.01
CA THR A 248 6.48 17.25 7.93
C THR A 248 7.45 17.86 6.90
N ARG A 249 8.58 18.41 7.35
CA ARG A 249 9.62 18.93 6.46
C ARG A 249 10.32 17.83 5.65
N GLU A 250 10.68 16.71 6.29
CA GLU A 250 11.28 15.57 5.58
C GLU A 250 10.29 14.93 4.59
N ALA A 251 9.01 14.86 4.94
CA ALA A 251 7.93 14.43 4.05
C ALA A 251 7.88 15.28 2.77
N ARG A 252 7.99 16.60 2.90
CA ARG A 252 8.03 17.51 1.74
C ARG A 252 9.25 17.26 0.85
N ARG A 253 10.41 16.94 1.43
CA ARG A 253 11.60 16.55 0.64
C ARG A 253 11.39 15.22 -0.07
N ARG A 254 10.74 14.26 0.59
CA ARG A 254 10.38 12.97 -0.01
C ARG A 254 9.46 13.13 -1.22
N LEU A 255 8.48 14.03 -1.20
CA LEU A 255 7.66 14.35 -2.39
C LEU A 255 8.50 14.74 -3.61
N GLY A 256 9.58 15.51 -3.41
CA GLY A 256 10.53 15.85 -4.48
C GLY A 256 11.23 14.62 -5.06
N ARG A 257 11.68 13.69 -4.19
CA ARG A 257 12.31 12.42 -4.61
C ARG A 257 11.32 11.53 -5.39
N LEU A 258 10.08 11.43 -4.94
CA LEU A 258 9.03 10.65 -5.61
C LEU A 258 8.74 11.18 -7.02
N ASN A 259 8.75 12.51 -7.21
CA ASN A 259 8.65 13.10 -8.55
C ASN A 259 9.82 12.70 -9.45
N ALA A 260 11.04 12.62 -8.93
CA ALA A 260 12.20 12.15 -9.70
C ALA A 260 12.08 10.65 -10.08
N GLU A 261 11.55 9.81 -9.18
CA GLU A 261 11.25 8.40 -9.47
C GLU A 261 10.25 8.27 -10.62
N ILE A 262 9.16 9.05 -10.59
CA ILE A 262 8.15 9.08 -11.66
C ILE A 262 8.75 9.57 -12.98
N ASN A 263 9.57 10.63 -12.94
CA ASN A 263 10.21 11.19 -14.13
C ASN A 263 11.19 10.19 -14.76
N THR A 264 11.82 9.31 -13.97
CA THR A 264 12.69 8.24 -14.49
C THR A 264 11.93 7.30 -15.42
N LEU A 265 10.68 6.95 -15.09
CA LEU A 265 9.84 6.17 -16.00
C LEU A 265 9.49 6.97 -17.27
N GLN A 266 9.11 8.24 -17.12
CA GLN A 266 8.73 9.10 -18.25
C GLN A 266 9.87 9.33 -19.25
N ASN A 267 11.11 9.35 -18.78
CA ASN A 267 12.28 9.44 -19.64
C ASN A 267 12.54 8.15 -20.42
N ASN A 268 12.07 7.01 -19.91
CA ASN A 268 12.36 5.68 -20.44
C ASN A 268 11.20 5.07 -21.25
N ALA A 269 9.98 5.59 -21.09
CA ALA A 269 8.76 5.10 -21.71
C ALA A 269 7.83 6.26 -22.08
N LYS A 270 6.98 6.06 -23.09
CA LYS A 270 5.94 7.03 -23.43
C LYS A 270 4.78 6.84 -22.47
N VAL A 271 4.55 7.82 -21.60
CA VAL A 271 3.52 7.74 -20.56
C VAL A 271 2.36 8.66 -20.88
N ARG A 272 1.13 8.14 -20.71
CA ARG A 272 -0.12 8.88 -20.81
C ARG A 272 -0.90 8.75 -19.51
N TYR A 273 -1.46 9.86 -19.07
CA TYR A 273 -2.22 9.96 -17.83
C TYR A 273 -3.70 10.19 -18.14
N ARG A 274 -4.59 9.62 -17.33
CA ARG A 274 -6.04 9.89 -17.33
C ARG A 274 -6.59 9.94 -15.90
N PRO A 275 -7.16 11.05 -15.42
CA PRO A 275 -7.40 12.31 -16.14
C PRO A 275 -6.10 13.08 -16.45
N GLU A 276 -5.47 13.71 -15.46
CA GLU A 276 -4.16 14.33 -15.57
C GLU A 276 -3.20 13.71 -14.55
N ARG A 277 -1.88 13.94 -14.74
CA ARG A 277 -0.88 13.53 -13.74
C ARG A 277 -1.15 14.30 -12.44
N PRO A 278 -1.31 13.62 -11.30
CA PRO A 278 -1.40 14.29 -10.01
C PRO A 278 -0.16 15.14 -9.74
N ASP A 279 -0.36 16.42 -9.45
CA ASP A 279 0.68 17.30 -8.93
C ASP A 279 0.66 17.25 -7.40
N PHE A 280 1.73 16.70 -6.81
CA PHE A 280 1.82 16.58 -5.36
C PHE A 280 1.80 17.93 -4.65
N PHE A 281 2.35 18.99 -5.23
CA PHE A 281 2.33 20.31 -4.62
C PHE A 281 0.94 20.96 -4.71
N GLU A 282 0.21 20.74 -5.79
CA GLU A 282 -1.19 21.15 -5.88
C GLU A 282 -2.05 20.44 -4.82
N ILE A 283 -1.84 19.12 -4.62
CA ILE A 283 -2.52 18.37 -3.57
C ILE A 283 -2.20 18.92 -2.18
N VAL A 284 -0.94 19.28 -1.89
CA VAL A 284 -0.57 19.92 -0.63
C VAL A 284 -1.39 21.19 -0.40
N VAL A 285 -1.49 22.07 -1.40
CA VAL A 285 -2.24 23.33 -1.30
C VAL A 285 -3.73 23.09 -1.10
N ILE A 286 -4.33 22.13 -1.82
CA ILE A 286 -5.74 21.77 -1.66
C ILE A 286 -6.01 21.22 -0.26
N SER A 287 -5.14 20.34 0.23
CA SER A 287 -5.23 19.75 1.57
C SER A 287 -5.06 20.77 2.68
N GLU A 288 -4.17 21.74 2.54
CA GLU A 288 -4.01 22.86 3.47
C GLU A 288 -5.29 23.70 3.55
N ARG A 289 -5.88 24.07 2.42
CA ARG A 289 -7.17 24.81 2.38
C ARG A 289 -8.31 24.02 3.01
N LEU A 290 -8.35 22.70 2.80
CA LEU A 290 -9.32 21.83 3.45
C LEU A 290 -9.11 21.83 4.96
N ALA A 291 -7.87 21.68 5.44
CA ALA A 291 -7.54 21.72 6.85
C ALA A 291 -7.95 23.07 7.46
N GLN A 292 -7.69 24.17 6.78
CA GLN A 292 -8.05 25.52 7.22
C GLN A 292 -9.56 25.63 7.45
N LYS A 293 -10.37 25.14 6.51
CA LYS A 293 -11.83 25.10 6.66
C LYS A 293 -12.22 24.24 7.86
N THR A 294 -11.77 22.99 7.92
CA THR A 294 -12.22 22.03 8.95
C THR A 294 -11.76 22.42 10.36
N LEU A 295 -10.50 22.82 10.52
CA LEU A 295 -9.88 23.08 11.83
C LEU A 295 -10.27 24.42 12.44
N ARG A 296 -10.58 25.44 11.61
CA ARG A 296 -11.02 26.75 12.11
C ARG A 296 -12.52 26.80 12.36
N SER A 297 -13.34 26.14 11.52
CA SER A 297 -14.79 26.01 11.77
C SER A 297 -15.08 25.35 13.11
N SER A 298 -14.27 24.36 13.51
CA SER A 298 -14.42 23.72 14.82
C SER A 298 -14.15 24.67 15.99
N GLU A 299 -13.23 25.64 15.85
CA GLU A 299 -12.91 26.59 16.93
C GLU A 299 -14.02 27.62 17.12
N GLU A 300 -14.66 28.07 16.03
CA GLU A 300 -15.81 28.99 16.09
C GLU A 300 -17.03 28.33 16.75
N SER A 301 -17.33 27.06 16.44
CA SER A 301 -18.43 26.33 17.06
C SER A 301 -18.27 26.12 18.58
N TYR A 302 -17.02 25.96 19.05
CA TYR A 302 -16.71 25.82 20.48
C TYR A 302 -16.87 27.14 21.25
N HIS A 303 -16.67 28.30 20.61
CA HIS A 303 -16.85 29.59 21.27
C HIS A 303 -18.32 30.03 21.34
N THR A 304 -19.17 29.60 20.40
CA THR A 304 -20.62 29.88 20.44
C THR A 304 -21.40 29.03 21.44
N SER A 305 -20.93 27.83 21.82
CA SER A 305 -21.66 26.97 22.77
C SER A 305 -21.46 27.31 24.24
N TYR A 306 -20.57 28.25 24.56
CA TYR A 306 -20.28 28.71 25.94
C TYR A 306 -20.60 30.20 26.15
N GLY A 307 -21.34 30.82 25.22
CA GLY A 307 -21.64 32.26 25.24
C GLY A 307 -23.05 32.65 25.74
N ASP A 308 -23.96 31.70 25.96
CA ASP A 308 -25.38 31.99 26.21
C ASP A 308 -25.87 31.70 27.65
N ASP A 309 -24.96 31.55 28.61
CA ASP A 309 -25.29 31.54 30.05
C ASP A 309 -24.77 32.84 30.71
N ASN A 310 -25.49 33.95 30.54
CA ASN A 310 -25.44 35.12 31.42
C ASN A 310 -26.70 35.99 31.28
#